data_AF-A0A150WPJ3-F1
#
_entry.id   AF-A0A150WPJ3-F1
#
_cell.length_a   1.000
_cell.length_b   1.000
_cell.length_c   1.000
_cell.angle_alpha   90.00
_cell.angle_beta   90.00
_cell.angle_gamma   90.00
#
_symmetry.space_group_name_H-M   'P 1'
#
loop_
_entity.id
_entity.type
_entity.pdbx_description
1 polymer ?
#
loop_
_entity_poly.entity_id
_entity_poly.type
_entity_poly.pdbx_seq_one_letter_code
_entity_poly.pdbx_strand_id
1 'polypeptide(L)'
;MRSSKRASDESTRLRELIQEIGLPLRRLPDIIEEKPEDCLSWWSQLNNNIKITESHFERIAKFSGIDERNLFSSDYDRELARRRVHGDYLSLPERYAENQNSFLRTSAHIMRYVVLTRGQWFADQILISMNVSPLIYQNTDTLINLTYFADLLAALEKNGFSQQELDTLASVIFLTLQDTALGKKFQSAESLSDVYSVLDENFGYFDSNFEYKGSFVKNTYTLTTILPLNQHQNLIQGSKSFNFLFRYRHILLAWFPFLAGMPPRFPRTEISSKGDILKVTYVSDLDSKLKPRPKLLAL
;
A
#
# COMPACT_ATOMS: atom_id res chain seq x y z
N MET A 1 -44.08 -17.11 4.28
CA MET A 1 -44.30 -15.80 3.62
C MET A 1 -43.23 -14.73 3.88
N ARG A 2 -42.38 -14.79 4.92
CA ARG A 2 -41.30 -13.79 5.11
C ARG A 2 -40.03 -14.04 4.26
N SER A 3 -39.74 -15.26 3.80
CA SER A 3 -38.51 -15.53 3.04
C SER A 3 -38.57 -15.15 1.56
N SER A 4 -39.73 -15.21 0.89
CA SER A 4 -39.81 -14.86 -0.54
C SER A 4 -39.70 -13.35 -0.78
N LYS A 5 -40.17 -12.52 0.16
CA LYS A 5 -40.06 -11.06 0.08
C LYS A 5 -38.61 -10.58 0.23
N ARG A 6 -37.82 -11.23 1.08
CA ARG A 6 -36.40 -10.93 1.29
C ARG A 6 -35.53 -11.36 0.10
N ALA A 7 -35.76 -12.55 -0.46
CA ALA A 7 -35.04 -13.02 -1.65
C ALA A 7 -35.32 -12.18 -2.91
N SER A 8 -36.55 -11.66 -3.04
CA SER A 8 -36.91 -10.72 -4.12
C SER A 8 -36.18 -9.38 -4.02
N ASP A 9 -35.88 -8.94 -2.80
CA ASP A 9 -35.22 -7.65 -2.52
C ASP A 9 -33.71 -7.74 -2.79
N GLU A 10 -33.06 -8.81 -2.30
CA GLU A 10 -31.64 -9.10 -2.54
C GLU A 10 -31.34 -9.27 -4.04
N SER A 11 -32.21 -9.98 -4.77
CA SER A 11 -32.08 -10.12 -6.22
C SER A 11 -32.23 -8.80 -6.96
N THR A 12 -33.09 -7.90 -6.49
CA THR A 12 -33.28 -6.59 -7.13
C THR A 12 -32.06 -5.71 -6.89
N ARG A 13 -31.60 -5.64 -5.63
CA ARG A 13 -30.40 -4.88 -5.26
C ARG A 13 -29.15 -5.34 -5.99
N LEU A 14 -28.96 -6.65 -6.19
CA LEU A 14 -27.81 -7.16 -6.93
C LEU A 14 -27.83 -6.70 -8.39
N ARG A 15 -29.00 -6.72 -9.05
CA ARG A 15 -29.14 -6.20 -10.42
C ARG A 15 -28.86 -4.71 -10.50
N GLU A 16 -29.38 -3.93 -9.54
CA GLU A 16 -29.09 -2.50 -9.43
C GLU A 16 -27.59 -2.24 -9.28
N LEU A 17 -26.90 -2.97 -8.38
CA LEU A 17 -25.45 -2.85 -8.22
C LEU A 17 -24.70 -3.13 -9.53
N ILE A 18 -25.05 -4.21 -10.23
CA ILE A 18 -24.47 -4.57 -11.52
C ILE A 18 -24.68 -3.44 -12.54
N GLN A 19 -25.85 -2.80 -12.56
CA GLN A 19 -26.14 -1.66 -13.42
C GLN A 19 -25.37 -0.40 -13.01
N GLU A 20 -25.31 -0.09 -11.71
CA GLU A 20 -24.60 1.08 -11.15
C GLU A 20 -23.12 1.05 -11.56
N ILE A 21 -22.45 -0.09 -11.36
CA ILE A 21 -21.03 -0.27 -11.68
C ILE A 21 -20.79 -0.62 -13.15
N GLY A 22 -21.85 -0.88 -13.93
CA GLY A 22 -21.73 -1.25 -15.34
C GLY A 22 -21.04 -2.59 -15.58
N LEU A 23 -21.20 -3.57 -14.68
CA LEU A 23 -20.54 -4.87 -14.79
C LEU A 23 -21.02 -5.61 -16.06
N PRO A 24 -20.13 -5.96 -17.02
CA PRO A 24 -20.55 -6.68 -18.22
C PRO A 24 -21.09 -8.05 -17.86
N LEU A 25 -22.33 -8.37 -18.27
CA LEU A 25 -23.00 -9.63 -17.95
C LEU A 25 -22.21 -10.88 -18.37
N ARG A 26 -21.37 -10.77 -19.41
CA ARG A 26 -20.48 -11.87 -19.82
C ARG A 26 -19.46 -12.28 -18.73
N ARG A 27 -19.11 -11.37 -17.81
CA ARG A 27 -18.14 -11.60 -16.72
C ARG A 27 -18.83 -12.03 -15.42
N LEU A 28 -20.13 -11.75 -15.30
CA LEU A 28 -20.90 -12.04 -14.10
C LEU A 28 -20.78 -13.51 -13.68
N PRO A 29 -20.95 -14.52 -14.56
CA PRO A 29 -20.87 -15.93 -14.19
C PRO A 29 -19.57 -16.29 -13.48
N ASP A 30 -18.44 -15.81 -14.00
CA ASP A 30 -17.12 -16.08 -13.41
C ASP A 30 -16.96 -15.44 -12.03
N ILE A 31 -17.53 -14.24 -11.84
CA ILE A 31 -17.40 -13.48 -10.59
C ILE A 31 -18.27 -14.10 -9.48
N ILE A 32 -19.51 -14.47 -9.80
CA ILE A 32 -20.43 -15.05 -8.83
C ILE A 32 -20.30 -16.58 -8.73
N GLU A 33 -19.46 -17.20 -9.57
CA GLU A 33 -19.24 -18.65 -9.75
C GLU A 33 -20.53 -19.43 -10.02
N GLU A 34 -21.36 -18.88 -10.90
CA GLU A 34 -22.60 -19.50 -11.35
C GLU A 34 -22.50 -19.85 -12.83
N LYS A 35 -23.37 -20.75 -13.30
CA LYS A 35 -23.38 -21.11 -14.73
C LYS A 35 -23.85 -19.91 -15.58
N PRO A 36 -23.25 -19.67 -16.77
CA PRO A 36 -23.66 -18.59 -17.64
C PRO A 36 -25.14 -18.58 -18.00
N GLU A 37 -25.72 -19.77 -18.20
CA GLU A 37 -27.13 -19.98 -18.56
C GLU A 37 -28.07 -19.55 -17.42
N ASP A 38 -27.73 -19.95 -16.19
CA ASP A 38 -28.50 -19.60 -14.98
C ASP A 38 -28.41 -18.10 -14.70
N CYS A 39 -27.23 -17.49 -14.87
CA CYS A 39 -27.04 -16.05 -14.74
C CYS A 39 -27.90 -15.26 -15.73
N LEU A 40 -27.95 -15.69 -16.99
CA LEU A 40 -28.74 -15.05 -18.02
C LEU A 40 -30.24 -15.20 -17.76
N SER A 41 -30.68 -16.38 -17.35
CA SER A 41 -32.06 -16.66 -16.97
C SER A 41 -32.51 -15.83 -15.75
N TRP A 42 -31.64 -15.73 -14.75
CA TRP A 42 -31.86 -14.89 -13.57
C TRP A 42 -31.92 -13.40 -13.97
N TRP A 43 -31.00 -12.92 -14.80
CA TRP A 43 -30.96 -11.53 -15.25
C TRP A 43 -32.23 -11.14 -16.03
N SER A 44 -32.68 -12.02 -16.93
CA SER A 44 -33.87 -11.84 -17.76
C SER A 44 -35.19 -12.05 -17.02
N GLN A 45 -35.16 -12.38 -15.72
CA GLN A 45 -36.33 -12.65 -14.88
C GLN A 45 -37.18 -13.84 -15.37
N LEU A 46 -36.63 -14.70 -16.23
CA LEU A 46 -37.34 -15.84 -16.81
C LEU A 46 -37.46 -17.00 -15.82
N ASN A 47 -36.40 -17.29 -15.07
CA ASN A 47 -36.41 -18.24 -13.95
C ASN A 47 -35.45 -17.77 -12.85
N ASN A 48 -35.82 -18.05 -11.60
CA ASN A 48 -35.06 -17.64 -10.42
C ASN A 48 -34.25 -18.81 -9.83
N ASN A 49 -33.49 -19.50 -10.69
CA ASN A 49 -32.70 -20.68 -10.30
C ASN A 49 -31.52 -20.33 -9.37
N ILE A 50 -31.02 -19.09 -9.47
CA ILE A 50 -29.96 -18.61 -8.59
C ILE A 50 -30.57 -18.07 -7.31
N LYS A 51 -30.18 -18.66 -6.18
CA LYS A 51 -30.47 -18.11 -4.87
C LYS A 51 -29.41 -17.06 -4.53
N ILE A 52 -29.78 -15.79 -4.62
CA ILE A 52 -28.90 -14.69 -4.22
C ILE A 52 -28.64 -14.77 -2.71
N THR A 53 -27.39 -14.50 -2.33
CA THR A 53 -26.83 -14.63 -0.98
C THR A 53 -25.78 -13.53 -0.79
N GLU A 54 -25.40 -13.29 0.46
CA GLU A 54 -24.35 -12.33 0.83
C GLU A 54 -23.02 -12.59 0.09
N SER A 55 -22.64 -13.86 -0.08
CA SER A 55 -21.43 -14.24 -0.82
C SER A 55 -21.37 -13.71 -2.26
N HIS A 56 -22.51 -13.53 -2.93
CA HIS A 56 -22.56 -12.94 -4.27
C HIS A 56 -22.21 -11.45 -4.24
N PHE A 57 -22.68 -10.73 -3.22
CA PHE A 57 -22.35 -9.33 -2.99
C PHE A 57 -20.87 -9.14 -2.64
N GLU A 58 -20.35 -9.96 -1.72
CA GLU A 58 -18.93 -9.96 -1.33
C GLU A 58 -18.01 -10.18 -2.54
N ARG A 59 -18.35 -11.11 -3.43
CA ARG A 59 -17.58 -11.40 -4.64
C ARG A 59 -17.56 -10.22 -5.60
N ILE A 60 -18.70 -9.58 -5.83
CA ILE A 60 -18.75 -8.37 -6.66
C ILE A 60 -17.96 -7.25 -6.00
N ALA A 61 -18.15 -7.00 -4.70
CA ALA A 61 -17.38 -6.00 -3.94
C ALA A 61 -15.88 -6.19 -4.09
N LYS A 62 -15.40 -7.41 -3.83
CA LYS A 62 -13.98 -7.77 -3.99
C LYS A 62 -13.49 -7.50 -5.40
N PHE A 63 -14.27 -7.90 -6.40
CA PHE A 63 -13.92 -7.75 -7.80
C PHE A 63 -13.88 -6.28 -8.25
N SER A 64 -14.82 -5.44 -7.79
CA SER A 64 -14.87 -4.01 -8.10
C SER A 64 -14.03 -3.15 -7.13
N GLY A 65 -13.47 -3.73 -6.07
CA GLY A 65 -12.74 -3.01 -5.02
C GLY A 65 -13.64 -2.03 -4.24
N ILE A 66 -14.87 -2.43 -3.93
CA ILE A 66 -15.83 -1.70 -3.10
C ILE A 66 -15.82 -2.31 -1.70
N ASP A 67 -15.81 -1.47 -0.65
CA ASP A 67 -16.02 -1.92 0.72
C ASP A 67 -17.44 -2.49 0.89
N GLU A 68 -17.54 -3.72 1.39
CA GLU A 68 -18.81 -4.43 1.59
C GLU A 68 -19.81 -3.62 2.43
N ARG A 69 -19.32 -2.83 3.38
CA ARG A 69 -20.14 -1.95 4.23
C ARG A 69 -20.87 -0.87 3.44
N ASN A 70 -20.35 -0.53 2.26
CA ASN A 70 -20.88 0.53 1.40
C ASN A 70 -21.76 0.00 0.27
N LEU A 71 -21.80 -1.32 0.06
CA LEU A 71 -22.59 -1.93 -1.01
C LEU A 71 -24.08 -1.59 -0.91
N PHE A 72 -24.63 -1.52 0.30
CA PHE A 72 -26.06 -1.28 0.50
C PHE A 72 -26.42 0.19 0.70
N SER A 73 -25.44 1.05 1.02
CA SER A 73 -25.65 2.50 1.13
C SER A 73 -25.47 3.25 -0.19
N SER A 74 -24.94 2.58 -1.22
CA SER A 74 -24.49 3.21 -2.48
C SER A 74 -23.47 4.34 -2.29
N ASP A 75 -22.77 4.34 -1.15
CA ASP A 75 -21.73 5.30 -0.77
C ASP A 75 -20.34 4.82 -1.20
N TYR A 76 -20.15 4.71 -2.51
CA TYR A 76 -18.88 4.29 -3.10
C TYR A 76 -18.64 4.98 -4.45
N ASP A 77 -17.37 5.05 -4.86
CA ASP A 77 -16.97 5.65 -6.14
C ASP A 77 -17.37 4.74 -7.31
N ARG A 78 -18.50 5.08 -7.95
CA ARG A 78 -19.09 4.31 -9.05
C ARG A 78 -18.21 4.31 -10.30
N GLU A 79 -17.52 5.41 -10.60
CA GLU A 79 -16.66 5.51 -11.78
C GLU A 79 -15.39 4.67 -11.60
N LEU A 80 -14.81 4.68 -10.40
CA LEU A 80 -13.70 3.79 -10.06
C LEU A 80 -14.10 2.31 -10.12
N ALA A 81 -15.24 1.96 -9.53
CA ALA A 81 -15.78 0.60 -9.61
C ALA A 81 -16.01 0.18 -11.07
N ARG A 82 -16.56 1.08 -11.90
CA ARG A 82 -16.77 0.85 -13.33
C ARG A 82 -15.47 0.58 -14.08
N ARG A 83 -14.45 1.42 -13.91
CA ARG A 83 -13.12 1.19 -14.52
C ARG A 83 -12.57 -0.20 -14.19
N ARG A 84 -12.68 -0.61 -12.92
CA ARG A 84 -12.20 -1.92 -12.44
C ARG A 84 -12.94 -3.09 -13.05
N VAL A 85 -14.27 -3.05 -13.11
CA VAL A 85 -15.05 -4.15 -13.71
C VAL A 85 -14.83 -4.26 -15.22
N HIS A 86 -14.35 -3.19 -15.87
CA HIS A 86 -13.90 -3.19 -17.26
C HIS A 86 -12.44 -3.62 -17.46
N GLY A 87 -11.71 -3.95 -16.38
CA GLY A 87 -10.37 -4.52 -16.43
C GLY A 87 -9.24 -3.58 -15.97
N ASP A 88 -9.54 -2.32 -15.62
CA ASP A 88 -8.54 -1.40 -15.06
C ASP A 88 -8.45 -1.58 -13.53
N TYR A 89 -7.88 -2.70 -13.12
CA TYR A 89 -7.66 -3.02 -11.69
C TYR A 89 -6.56 -2.19 -11.04
N LEU A 90 -5.74 -1.49 -11.84
CA LEU A 90 -4.69 -0.59 -11.36
C LEU A 90 -5.21 0.81 -11.05
N SER A 91 -6.43 1.13 -11.46
CA SER A 91 -7.08 2.40 -11.12
C SER A 91 -7.13 2.63 -9.60
N LEU A 92 -6.62 3.79 -9.21
CA LEU A 92 -6.60 4.28 -7.85
C LEU A 92 -7.74 5.29 -7.63
N PRO A 93 -8.24 5.42 -6.38
CA PRO A 93 -9.04 6.57 -5.96
C PRO A 93 -8.40 7.90 -6.37
N GLU A 94 -9.21 8.90 -6.70
CA GLU A 94 -8.73 10.23 -7.15
C GLU A 94 -7.73 10.86 -6.19
N ARG A 95 -7.96 10.74 -4.88
CA ARG A 95 -7.04 11.20 -3.82
C ARG A 95 -5.62 10.61 -3.90
N TYR A 96 -5.45 9.48 -4.59
CA TYR A 96 -4.16 8.80 -4.83
C TYR A 96 -3.67 8.97 -6.28
N ALA A 97 -4.48 9.55 -7.16
CA ALA A 97 -4.18 9.79 -8.57
C ALA A 97 -3.38 11.09 -8.80
N GLU A 98 -3.44 12.04 -7.87
CA GLU A 98 -2.70 13.30 -7.96
C GLU A 98 -1.26 13.16 -7.43
N ASN A 99 -0.28 13.77 -8.12
CA ASN A 99 1.14 13.84 -7.72
C ASN A 99 1.76 12.47 -7.37
N GLN A 100 1.61 11.51 -8.28
CA GLN A 100 2.11 10.15 -8.13
C GLN A 100 3.63 10.07 -8.37
N ASN A 101 4.42 10.61 -7.43
CA ASN A 101 5.89 10.64 -7.55
C ASN A 101 6.57 9.47 -6.82
N SER A 102 5.80 8.51 -6.30
CA SER A 102 6.33 7.27 -5.69
C SER A 102 5.87 6.04 -6.46
N PHE A 103 6.58 4.93 -6.29
CA PHE A 103 6.18 3.63 -6.85
C PHE A 103 5.51 2.75 -5.79
N LEU A 104 4.62 1.83 -6.18
CA LEU A 104 4.06 0.84 -5.24
C LEU A 104 5.10 -0.09 -4.62
N ARG A 105 6.22 -0.35 -5.32
CA ARG A 105 7.34 -1.15 -4.78
C ARG A 105 7.84 -0.64 -3.42
N THR A 106 7.61 0.64 -3.13
CA THR A 106 8.08 1.36 -1.95
C THR A 106 7.31 0.97 -0.70
N SER A 107 6.04 0.55 -0.85
CA SER A 107 5.19 0.00 0.21
C SER A 107 5.00 -1.51 0.11
N ALA A 108 5.52 -2.17 -0.93
CA ALA A 108 5.27 -3.59 -1.19
C ALA A 108 5.71 -4.53 -0.06
N HIS A 109 6.79 -4.19 0.66
CA HIS A 109 7.26 -5.00 1.80
C HIS A 109 6.27 -4.96 2.98
N ILE A 110 5.54 -3.85 3.15
CA ILE A 110 4.47 -3.72 4.15
C ILE A 110 3.41 -4.77 3.86
N MET A 111 2.90 -4.81 2.62
CA MET A 111 1.87 -5.78 2.25
C MET A 111 2.37 -7.21 2.31
N ARG A 112 3.61 -7.49 1.89
CA ARG A 112 4.22 -8.83 2.06
C ARG A 112 4.25 -9.24 3.53
N TYR A 113 4.66 -8.35 4.42
CA TYR A 113 4.66 -8.64 5.86
C TYR A 113 3.27 -8.90 6.42
N VAL A 114 2.27 -8.09 6.02
CA VAL A 114 0.87 -8.28 6.43
C VAL A 114 0.35 -9.64 5.96
N VAL A 115 0.63 -10.04 4.71
CA VAL A 115 0.25 -11.36 4.18
C VAL A 115 0.93 -12.49 4.98
N LEU A 116 2.22 -12.36 5.28
CA LEU A 116 2.97 -13.38 6.05
C LEU A 116 2.48 -13.52 7.49
N THR A 117 2.03 -12.45 8.12
CA THR A 117 1.67 -12.44 9.56
C THR A 117 0.19 -12.59 9.83
N ARG A 118 -0.68 -12.10 8.93
CA ARG A 118 -2.15 -12.08 9.11
C ARG A 118 -2.92 -12.72 7.95
N GLY A 119 -2.23 -13.18 6.90
CA GLY A 119 -2.83 -13.86 5.75
C GLY A 119 -3.34 -12.93 4.66
N GLN A 120 -3.55 -13.49 3.46
CA GLN A 120 -3.96 -12.76 2.26
C GLN A 120 -5.32 -12.07 2.44
N TRP A 121 -6.29 -12.74 3.07
CA TRP A 121 -7.63 -12.19 3.26
C TRP A 121 -7.60 -10.89 4.08
N PHE A 122 -6.80 -10.85 5.16
CA PHE A 122 -6.64 -9.63 5.95
C PHE A 122 -6.00 -8.51 5.13
N ALA A 123 -4.96 -8.82 4.34
CA ALA A 123 -4.32 -7.85 3.45
C ALA A 123 -5.29 -7.28 2.40
N ASP A 124 -6.13 -8.13 1.79
CA ASP A 124 -7.16 -7.72 0.83
C ASP A 124 -8.14 -6.74 1.49
N GLN A 125 -8.59 -7.02 2.71
CA GLN A 125 -9.53 -6.17 3.45
C GLN A 125 -8.95 -4.79 3.80
N ILE A 126 -7.64 -4.71 4.11
CA ILE A 126 -6.98 -3.42 4.29
C ILE A 126 -7.05 -2.58 3.02
N LEU A 127 -6.70 -3.15 1.86
CA LEU A 127 -6.71 -2.45 0.58
C LEU A 127 -8.13 -2.05 0.17
N ILE A 128 -9.10 -2.95 0.34
CA ILE A 128 -10.52 -2.67 0.06
C ILE A 128 -11.03 -1.52 0.95
N SER A 129 -10.65 -1.46 2.23
CA SER A 129 -11.03 -0.36 3.13
C SER A 129 -10.47 1.01 2.71
N MET A 130 -9.43 1.01 1.87
CA MET A 130 -8.86 2.21 1.24
C MET A 130 -9.42 2.46 -0.17
N ASN A 131 -10.44 1.70 -0.59
CA ASN A 131 -10.96 1.65 -1.96
C ASN A 131 -9.89 1.31 -3.01
N VAL A 132 -8.93 0.45 -2.66
CA VAL A 132 -7.82 0.03 -3.54
C VAL A 132 -7.99 -1.46 -3.88
N SER A 133 -7.81 -1.80 -5.16
CA SER A 133 -7.90 -3.21 -5.58
C SER A 133 -6.78 -4.04 -4.94
N PRO A 134 -7.08 -5.23 -4.38
CA PRO A 134 -6.05 -6.15 -3.92
C PRO A 134 -5.04 -6.57 -5.01
N LEU A 135 -5.44 -6.50 -6.27
CA LEU A 135 -4.60 -6.86 -7.42
C LEU A 135 -3.55 -5.80 -7.76
N ILE A 136 -3.58 -4.63 -7.12
CA ILE A 136 -2.69 -3.52 -7.47
C ILE A 136 -1.20 -3.87 -7.34
N TYR A 137 -0.85 -4.73 -6.38
CA TYR A 137 0.52 -5.18 -6.14
C TYR A 137 1.03 -6.23 -7.14
N GLN A 138 0.21 -6.65 -8.11
CA GLN A 138 0.70 -7.43 -9.26
C GLN A 138 1.60 -6.58 -10.17
N ASN A 139 1.43 -5.25 -10.15
CA ASN A 139 2.29 -4.32 -10.87
C ASN A 139 2.88 -3.27 -9.90
N THR A 140 4.05 -3.56 -9.34
CA THR A 140 4.75 -2.68 -8.40
C THR A 140 5.33 -1.41 -9.03
N ASP A 141 5.26 -1.28 -10.35
CA ASP A 141 5.72 -0.11 -11.10
C ASP A 141 4.63 0.94 -11.25
N THR A 142 3.41 0.63 -10.81
CA THR A 142 2.32 1.61 -10.69
C THR A 142 2.76 2.73 -9.76
N LEU A 143 2.50 3.97 -10.19
CA LEU A 143 2.79 5.15 -9.41
C LEU A 143 1.70 5.39 -8.36
N ILE A 144 2.13 5.83 -7.17
CA ILE A 144 1.30 6.24 -6.04
C ILE A 144 1.78 7.59 -5.54
N ASN A 145 0.89 8.30 -4.87
CA ASN A 145 1.28 9.48 -4.11
C ASN A 145 1.59 9.14 -2.65
N LEU A 146 2.19 10.10 -1.96
CA LEU A 146 2.60 9.94 -0.57
C LEU A 146 1.42 9.74 0.40
N THR A 147 0.22 10.24 0.05
CA THR A 147 -1.01 10.08 0.83
C THR A 147 -1.43 8.62 0.91
N TYR A 148 -1.29 7.85 -0.17
CA TYR A 148 -1.55 6.40 -0.14
C TYR A 148 -0.71 5.70 0.93
N PHE A 149 0.58 6.02 1.01
CA PHE A 149 1.47 5.41 1.99
C PHE A 149 1.04 5.75 3.43
N ALA A 150 0.74 7.02 3.68
CA ALA A 150 0.30 7.49 5.00
C ALA A 150 -1.03 6.83 5.43
N ASP A 151 -1.97 6.71 4.49
CA ASP A 151 -3.26 6.05 4.75
C ASP A 151 -3.12 4.55 4.96
N LEU A 152 -2.20 3.88 4.26
CA LEU A 152 -1.93 2.46 4.49
C LEU A 152 -1.50 2.20 5.94
N LEU A 153 -0.57 3.01 6.47
CA LEU A 153 -0.15 2.89 7.87
C LEU A 153 -1.31 3.17 8.84
N ALA A 154 -2.12 4.18 8.56
CA ALA A 154 -3.30 4.50 9.38
C ALA A 154 -4.37 3.39 9.32
N ALA A 155 -4.58 2.78 8.16
CA ALA A 155 -5.51 1.66 7.98
C ALA A 155 -5.05 0.42 8.77
N LEU A 156 -3.75 0.12 8.75
CA LEU A 156 -3.19 -0.98 9.55
C LEU A 156 -3.40 -0.74 11.05
N GLU A 157 -3.14 0.47 11.54
CA GLU A 157 -3.37 0.82 12.94
C GLU A 157 -4.85 0.69 13.34
N LYS A 158 -5.76 1.22 12.52
CA LYS A 158 -7.22 1.09 12.73
C LYS A 158 -7.67 -0.37 12.80
N ASN A 159 -6.95 -1.27 12.14
CA ASN A 159 -7.21 -2.71 12.14
C ASN A 159 -6.27 -3.48 13.11
N GLY A 160 -5.84 -2.82 14.19
CA GLY A 160 -5.22 -3.46 15.33
C GLY A 160 -3.71 -3.70 15.22
N PHE A 161 -3.01 -3.01 14.31
CA PHE A 161 -1.54 -2.94 14.42
C PHE A 161 -1.16 -2.01 15.58
N SER A 162 -0.39 -2.53 16.52
CA SER A 162 0.28 -1.74 17.54
C SER A 162 1.37 -0.86 16.93
N GLN A 163 1.78 0.20 17.64
CA GLN A 163 2.88 1.05 17.21
C GLN A 163 4.17 0.25 16.98
N GLN A 164 4.43 -0.77 17.80
CA GLN A 164 5.60 -1.63 17.67
C GLN A 164 5.57 -2.45 16.38
N GLU A 165 4.40 -2.95 15.98
CA GLU A 165 4.25 -3.65 14.70
C GLU A 165 4.43 -2.69 13.52
N LEU A 166 3.86 -1.47 13.59
CA LEU A 166 4.07 -0.45 12.55
C LEU A 166 5.54 -0.08 12.39
N ASP A 167 6.27 0.02 13.49
CA ASP A 167 7.71 0.26 13.48
C ASP A 167 8.50 -0.90 12.83
N THR A 168 8.02 -2.12 13.01
CA THR A 168 8.60 -3.33 12.41
C THR A 168 8.41 -3.36 10.89
N LEU A 169 7.39 -2.68 10.35
CA LEU A 169 7.18 -2.62 8.90
C LEU A 169 8.38 -2.00 8.16
N ALA A 170 9.07 -1.04 8.77
CA ALA A 170 10.28 -0.45 8.19
C ALA A 170 11.50 -1.39 8.22
N SER A 171 11.59 -2.28 9.22
CA SER A 171 12.73 -3.20 9.37
C SER A 171 12.68 -4.37 8.39
N VAL A 172 11.50 -4.69 7.86
CA VAL A 172 11.28 -5.81 6.93
C VAL A 172 11.46 -5.44 5.45
N ILE A 173 12.13 -4.32 5.16
CA ILE A 173 12.45 -3.87 3.79
C ILE A 173 13.19 -4.95 2.97
N PHE A 174 13.98 -5.80 3.64
CA PHE A 174 14.71 -6.92 3.02
C PHE A 174 13.78 -7.89 2.29
N LEU A 175 12.52 -8.04 2.73
CA LEU A 175 11.51 -8.89 2.07
C LEU A 175 11.27 -8.51 0.60
N THR A 176 11.64 -7.30 0.19
CA THR A 176 11.51 -6.84 -1.20
C THR A 176 12.82 -6.56 -1.89
N LEU A 177 13.88 -6.23 -1.15
CA LEU A 177 15.14 -5.80 -1.75
C LEU A 177 16.16 -6.92 -1.91
N GLN A 178 16.17 -7.95 -1.05
CA GLN A 178 17.30 -8.86 -0.90
C GLN A 178 17.79 -9.48 -2.22
N ASP A 179 16.87 -9.85 -3.11
CA ASP A 179 17.18 -10.52 -4.38
C ASP A 179 17.31 -9.57 -5.58
N THR A 180 17.11 -8.27 -5.36
CA THR A 180 17.20 -7.24 -6.41
C THR A 180 18.65 -6.81 -6.66
N ALA A 181 18.91 -6.18 -7.81
CA ALA A 181 20.22 -5.59 -8.10
C ALA A 181 20.64 -4.56 -7.03
N LEU A 182 19.69 -3.77 -6.51
CA LEU A 182 19.94 -2.81 -5.44
C LEU A 182 20.25 -3.51 -4.10
N GLY A 183 19.53 -4.58 -3.76
CA GLY A 183 19.82 -5.38 -2.57
C GLY A 183 21.22 -5.99 -2.60
N LYS A 184 21.67 -6.48 -3.77
CA LYS A 184 23.03 -6.99 -3.96
C LYS A 184 24.09 -5.90 -3.76
N LYS A 185 23.83 -4.65 -4.18
CA LYS A 185 24.73 -3.51 -3.89
C LYS A 185 24.84 -3.25 -2.38
N PHE A 186 23.72 -3.30 -1.65
CA PHE A 186 23.76 -3.18 -0.19
C PHE A 186 24.52 -4.34 0.46
N GLN A 187 24.32 -5.59 0.02
CA GLN A 187 25.02 -6.75 0.56
C GLN A 187 26.54 -6.74 0.32
N SER A 188 27.00 -6.01 -0.71
CA SER A 188 28.43 -5.83 -0.98
C SER A 188 29.08 -4.72 -0.16
N ALA A 189 28.31 -3.90 0.57
CA ALA A 189 28.85 -2.83 1.39
C ALA A 189 29.67 -3.40 2.57
N GLU A 190 30.88 -2.88 2.77
CA GLU A 190 31.81 -3.35 3.82
C GLU A 190 31.82 -2.42 5.04
N SER A 191 31.34 -1.18 4.87
CA SER A 191 31.21 -0.19 5.93
C SER A 191 29.83 0.49 5.95
N LEU A 192 29.52 1.17 7.05
CA LEU A 192 28.32 2.03 7.14
C LEU A 192 28.37 3.16 6.10
N SER A 193 29.56 3.68 5.81
CA SER A 193 29.74 4.70 4.78
C SER A 193 29.27 4.17 3.43
N ASP A 194 29.69 2.97 3.04
CA ASP A 194 29.29 2.35 1.77
C ASP A 194 27.77 2.14 1.71
N VAL A 195 27.16 1.68 2.80
CA VAL A 195 25.70 1.51 2.87
C VAL A 195 24.98 2.83 2.59
N TYR A 196 25.36 3.92 3.28
CA TYR A 196 24.71 5.20 3.09
C TYR A 196 25.04 5.84 1.74
N SER A 197 26.21 5.57 1.16
CA SER A 197 26.54 5.98 -0.22
C SER A 197 25.65 5.27 -1.24
N VAL A 198 25.45 3.95 -1.10
CA VAL A 198 24.51 3.19 -1.95
C VAL A 198 23.10 3.74 -1.81
N LEU A 199 22.67 4.08 -0.59
CA LEU A 199 21.36 4.70 -0.37
C LEU A 199 21.24 6.06 -1.07
N ASP A 200 22.23 6.94 -0.90
CA ASP A 200 22.22 8.31 -1.45
C ASP A 200 22.12 8.31 -2.98
N GLU A 201 22.85 7.40 -3.64
CA GLU A 201 22.81 7.23 -5.09
C GLU A 201 21.49 6.63 -5.62
N ASN A 202 20.68 6.02 -4.76
CA ASN A 202 19.52 5.22 -5.18
C ASN A 202 18.20 5.67 -4.52
N PHE A 203 18.11 6.87 -3.93
CA PHE A 203 16.85 7.37 -3.36
C PHE A 203 15.68 7.37 -4.35
N GLY A 204 15.94 7.70 -5.62
CA GLY A 204 14.92 7.70 -6.67
C GLY A 204 14.28 6.34 -6.94
N TYR A 205 14.91 5.24 -6.51
CA TYR A 205 14.29 3.92 -6.54
C TYR A 205 13.14 3.79 -5.52
N PHE A 206 13.27 4.48 -4.38
CA PHE A 206 12.34 4.41 -3.27
C PHE A 206 11.28 5.49 -3.28
N ASP A 207 11.58 6.69 -3.77
CA ASP A 207 10.67 7.82 -3.62
C ASP A 207 11.19 9.02 -4.40
N SER A 208 10.31 9.69 -5.17
CA SER A 208 10.62 10.96 -5.84
C SER A 208 9.74 12.13 -5.37
N ASN A 209 9.00 11.97 -4.25
CA ASN A 209 8.21 13.04 -3.63
C ASN A 209 9.07 14.06 -2.85
N PHE A 210 10.34 13.73 -2.55
CA PHE A 210 11.22 14.59 -1.78
C PHE A 210 12.43 15.00 -2.61
N GLU A 211 12.92 16.22 -2.38
CA GLU A 211 14.29 16.58 -2.74
C GLU A 211 15.23 16.05 -1.66
N TYR A 212 16.25 15.28 -2.08
CA TYR A 212 17.24 14.64 -1.21
C TYR A 212 18.59 15.35 -1.31
N LYS A 213 19.20 15.65 -0.17
CA LYS A 213 20.57 16.18 -0.07
C LYS A 213 21.36 15.40 0.97
N GLY A 214 22.11 14.40 0.50
CA GLY A 214 23.10 13.67 1.30
C GLY A 214 24.43 14.41 1.37
N SER A 215 25.13 14.28 2.48
CA SER A 215 26.51 14.74 2.63
C SER A 215 27.25 13.92 3.67
N PHE A 216 28.54 13.69 3.41
CA PHE A 216 29.45 13.02 4.31
C PHE A 216 30.42 14.04 4.90
N VAL A 217 30.47 14.14 6.23
CA VAL A 217 31.43 15.00 6.93
C VAL A 217 32.09 14.17 8.02
N LYS A 218 33.37 13.82 7.82
CA LYS A 218 34.12 12.90 8.69
C LYS A 218 33.36 11.57 8.83
N ASN A 219 33.02 11.16 10.05
CA ASN A 219 32.30 9.93 10.37
C ASN A 219 30.78 10.17 10.49
N THR A 220 30.25 11.20 9.85
CA THR A 220 28.83 11.52 9.93
C THR A 220 28.22 11.60 8.54
N TYR A 221 27.11 10.90 8.35
CA TYR A 221 26.23 11.07 7.20
C TYR A 221 25.05 11.97 7.58
N THR A 222 24.82 13.03 6.81
CA THR A 222 23.67 13.93 6.98
C THR A 222 22.80 13.86 5.74
N LEU A 223 21.55 13.45 5.92
CA LEU A 223 20.52 13.46 4.89
C LEU A 223 19.50 14.55 5.21
N THR A 224 19.34 15.51 4.30
CA THR A 224 18.22 16.46 4.33
C THR A 224 17.19 16.04 3.30
N THR A 225 15.94 15.87 3.73
CA THR A 225 14.79 15.65 2.83
C THR A 225 13.86 16.86 2.87
N ILE A 226 13.46 17.36 1.71
CA ILE A 226 12.57 18.51 1.56
C ILE A 226 11.29 18.06 0.84
N LEU A 227 10.14 18.26 1.48
CA LEU A 227 8.82 17.92 0.97
C LEU A 227 8.04 19.20 0.65
N PRO A 228 7.66 19.43 -0.63
CA PRO A 228 6.74 20.51 -0.99
C PRO A 228 5.29 20.13 -0.63
N LEU A 229 4.78 20.60 0.50
CA LEU A 229 3.46 20.29 1.03
C LEU A 229 2.31 20.75 0.12
N ASN A 230 2.51 21.81 -0.66
CA ASN A 230 1.53 22.30 -1.63
C ASN A 230 1.20 21.28 -2.74
N GLN A 231 2.11 20.34 -3.02
CA GLN A 231 1.92 19.22 -3.95
C GLN A 231 1.27 18.00 -3.26
N HIS A 232 1.06 18.05 -1.94
CA HIS A 232 0.50 16.96 -1.15
C HIS A 232 -0.64 17.46 -0.27
N GLN A 233 -1.63 18.12 -0.87
CA GLN A 233 -2.74 18.77 -0.14
C GLN A 233 -3.53 17.80 0.75
N ASN A 234 -3.62 16.53 0.35
CA ASN A 234 -4.28 15.48 1.13
C ASN A 234 -3.43 14.97 2.31
N LEU A 235 -2.15 15.35 2.40
CA LEU A 235 -1.27 15.02 3.50
C LEU A 235 -1.26 16.16 4.53
N ILE A 236 -2.21 16.10 5.47
CA ILE A 236 -2.38 17.14 6.48
C ILE A 236 -1.23 17.10 7.49
N GLN A 237 -0.43 18.17 7.56
CA GLN A 237 0.67 18.29 8.51
C GLN A 237 0.18 18.17 9.96
N GLY A 238 0.91 17.42 10.79
CA GLY A 238 0.55 17.19 12.19
C GLY A 238 -0.58 16.18 12.40
N SER A 239 -1.20 15.69 11.32
CA SER A 239 -2.13 14.56 11.41
C SER A 239 -1.40 13.28 11.86
N LYS A 240 -2.18 12.33 12.36
CA LYS A 240 -1.66 11.01 12.77
C LYS A 240 -1.00 10.27 11.60
N SER A 241 -1.61 10.28 10.41
CA SER A 241 -1.08 9.66 9.20
C SER A 241 0.26 10.29 8.77
N PHE A 242 0.38 11.62 8.88
CA PHE A 242 1.64 12.32 8.65
C PHE A 242 2.73 11.84 9.62
N ASN A 243 2.43 11.76 10.92
CA ASN A 243 3.40 11.31 11.92
C ASN A 243 3.84 9.86 11.69
N PHE A 244 2.92 8.97 11.28
CA PHE A 244 3.26 7.59 10.92
C PHE A 244 4.27 7.51 9.79
N LEU A 245 4.07 8.30 8.72
CA LEU A 245 4.99 8.33 7.59
C LEU A 245 6.41 8.73 8.00
N PHE A 246 6.58 9.82 8.76
CA PHE A 246 7.91 10.29 9.15
C PHE A 246 8.60 9.37 10.15
N ARG A 247 7.82 8.78 11.08
CA ARG A 247 8.34 7.75 11.97
C ARG A 247 8.81 6.53 11.19
N TYR A 248 7.99 6.04 10.26
CA TYR A 248 8.35 4.94 9.38
C TYR A 248 9.66 5.24 8.62
N ARG A 249 9.81 6.43 8.03
CA ARG A 249 11.04 6.83 7.31
C ARG A 249 12.27 6.90 8.22
N HIS A 250 12.12 7.48 9.42
CA HIS A 250 13.19 7.53 10.41
C HIS A 250 13.71 6.13 10.76
N ILE A 251 12.79 5.18 10.96
CA ILE A 251 13.14 3.80 11.24
C ILE A 251 13.76 3.14 10.00
N LEU A 252 13.17 3.31 8.81
CA LEU A 252 13.69 2.73 7.58
C LEU A 252 15.15 3.14 7.32
N LEU A 253 15.47 4.42 7.50
CA LEU A 253 16.85 4.94 7.40
C LEU A 253 17.82 4.26 8.36
N ALA A 254 17.33 3.88 9.54
CA ALA A 254 18.12 3.17 10.53
C ALA A 254 18.39 1.71 10.13
N TRP A 255 17.53 1.10 9.32
CA TRP A 255 17.58 -0.33 8.99
C TRP A 255 18.30 -0.67 7.69
N PHE A 256 18.65 0.30 6.83
CA PHE A 256 19.47 0.02 5.63
C PHE A 256 20.79 -0.73 5.93
N PRO A 257 21.55 -0.42 7.01
CA PRO A 257 22.73 -1.20 7.39
C PRO A 257 22.48 -2.70 7.55
N PHE A 258 21.25 -3.09 7.92
CA PHE A 258 20.89 -4.50 8.08
C PHE A 258 20.98 -5.28 6.77
N LEU A 259 20.74 -4.64 5.62
CA LEU A 259 20.90 -5.26 4.30
C LEU A 259 22.37 -5.65 4.00
N ALA A 260 23.32 -5.01 4.67
CA ALA A 260 24.75 -5.33 4.62
C ALA A 260 25.22 -6.22 5.77
N GLY A 261 24.30 -6.76 6.59
CA GLY A 261 24.64 -7.54 7.78
C GLY A 261 25.20 -6.72 8.94
N MET A 262 24.99 -5.40 8.93
CA MET A 262 25.45 -4.47 9.96
C MET A 262 24.30 -4.13 10.94
N PRO A 263 24.60 -3.74 12.18
CA PRO A 263 23.57 -3.33 13.13
C PRO A 263 22.87 -2.03 12.67
N PRO A 264 21.55 -1.91 12.88
CA PRO A 264 20.82 -0.67 12.59
C PRO A 264 21.41 0.56 13.28
N ARG A 265 21.28 1.73 12.64
CA ARG A 265 21.81 3.02 13.13
C ARG A 265 20.75 4.12 13.09
N PHE A 266 20.15 4.39 14.24
CA PHE A 266 19.11 5.40 14.35
C PHE A 266 19.70 6.81 14.24
N PRO A 267 19.27 7.60 13.22
CA PRO A 267 19.76 8.95 13.05
C PRO A 267 19.17 9.90 14.10
N ARG A 268 19.94 10.90 14.53
CA ARG A 268 19.33 12.08 15.17
C ARG A 268 18.49 12.80 14.12
N THR A 269 17.28 13.24 14.50
CA THR A 269 16.32 13.82 13.55
C THR A 269 15.88 15.20 14.00
N GLU A 270 15.94 16.16 13.08
CA GLU A 270 15.44 17.51 13.27
C GLU A 270 14.38 17.80 12.20
N ILE A 271 13.22 18.26 12.64
CA ILE A 271 12.09 18.60 11.75
C ILE A 271 11.87 20.10 11.83
N SER A 272 11.78 20.74 10.66
CA SER A 272 11.46 22.16 10.54
C SER A 272 10.42 22.35 9.44
N SER A 273 9.50 23.28 9.64
CA SER A 273 8.47 23.64 8.66
C SER A 273 8.50 25.14 8.43
N LYS A 274 8.46 25.57 7.17
CA LYS A 274 8.36 27.00 6.82
C LYS A 274 7.49 27.16 5.57
N GLY A 275 6.30 27.73 5.76
CA GLY A 275 5.30 27.82 4.68
C GLY A 275 4.92 26.42 4.18
N ASP A 276 4.90 26.23 2.88
CA ASP A 276 4.54 24.95 2.23
C ASP A 276 5.72 23.98 2.10
N ILE A 277 6.78 24.17 2.88
CA ILE A 277 7.98 23.34 2.84
C ILE A 277 8.21 22.70 4.20
N LEU A 278 8.23 21.36 4.20
CA LEU A 278 8.72 20.57 5.32
C LEU A 278 10.14 20.11 5.04
N LYS A 279 11.06 20.41 5.95
CA LYS A 279 12.44 19.95 5.90
C LYS A 279 12.70 19.03 7.09
N VAL A 280 13.22 17.83 6.80
CA VAL A 280 13.68 16.87 7.80
C VAL A 280 15.16 16.58 7.60
N THR A 281 15.95 16.74 8.65
CA THR A 281 17.38 16.45 8.65
C THR A 281 17.63 15.22 9.51
N TYR A 282 18.29 14.22 8.94
CA TYR A 282 18.71 12.99 9.59
C TYR A 282 20.23 12.97 9.69
N VAL A 283 20.77 12.77 10.89
CA VAL A 283 22.22 12.74 11.16
C VAL A 283 22.60 11.38 11.73
N SER A 284 23.28 10.57 10.93
CA SER A 284 23.76 9.23 11.29
C SER A 284 25.25 9.27 11.62
N ASP A 285 25.60 8.76 12.80
CA ASP A 285 26.98 8.49 13.18
C ASP A 285 27.45 7.16 12.56
N LEU A 286 28.53 7.23 11.79
CA LEU A 286 29.10 6.12 11.05
C LEU A 286 30.23 5.42 11.83
N ASP A 287 30.60 5.92 13.01
CA ASP A 287 31.60 5.25 13.83
C ASP A 287 31.04 3.92 14.35
N SER A 288 31.53 2.82 13.78
CA SER A 288 31.21 1.49 14.24
C SER A 288 32.47 0.74 14.68
N LYS A 289 32.57 0.53 15.99
CA LYS A 289 33.45 -0.50 16.58
C LYS A 289 32.90 -1.93 16.38
N LEU A 290 31.74 -2.07 15.73
CA LEU A 290 31.02 -3.32 15.58
C LEU A 290 31.40 -3.94 14.24
N LYS A 291 32.01 -5.12 14.28
CA LYS A 291 32.35 -5.88 13.07
C LYS A 291 31.06 -6.28 12.31
N PRO A 292 31.06 -6.29 10.97
CA PRO A 292 29.97 -6.86 10.20
C PRO A 292 29.66 -8.28 10.68
N ARG A 293 28.38 -8.68 10.73
CA ARG A 293 28.06 -10.09 10.96
C ARG A 293 28.61 -10.92 9.78
N PRO A 294 28.98 -12.20 10.00
CA PRO A 294 29.25 -13.11 8.90
C PRO A 294 28.05 -13.10 7.96
N LYS A 295 28.31 -13.04 6.64
CA LYS A 295 27.26 -13.13 5.63
C LYS A 295 26.41 -14.36 5.94
N LEU A 296 25.09 -14.17 6.08
CA LEU A 296 24.15 -15.29 6.14
C LEU A 296 24.35 -16.08 4.84
N LEU A 297 25.00 -17.24 4.95
CA LEU A 297 25.08 -18.20 3.84
C LEU A 297 23.63 -18.48 3.43
N ALA A 298 23.35 -18.32 2.13
CA ALA A 298 22.05 -18.61 1.55
C ALA A 298 21.58 -19.99 2.02
N LEU A 299 20.42 -20.02 2.69
CA LEU A 299 19.64 -21.23 2.92
C LEU A 299 18.77 -21.48 1.68
#